data_AF-A0A1A7WAS3-F1
#
_entry.id   AF-A0A1A7WAS3-F1
#
_cell.length_a   1.000
_cell.length_b   1.000
_cell.length_c   1.000
_cell.angle_alpha   90.00
_cell.angle_beta   90.00
_cell.angle_gamma   90.00
#
_symmetry.space_group_name_H-M   'P 1'
#
loop_
_entity.id
_entity.type
_entity.pdbx_description
1 polymer ?
#
loop_
_entity_poly.entity_id
_entity_poly.type
_entity_poly.pdbx_seq_one_letter_code
_entity_poly.pdbx_strand_id
1 'polypeptide(L)'
;MEGLSEDDLCWLQLDDFRMLLIKTIDPSKITPYLRQCQVISAEDEEQLFNDPTLILKRRKVGALLDILQRTGVKGYTAFLESLELDYPNLYSRITGKEPNKTFSILIDTAGESGLTQFLMSELTRLQRALQDERRRRQQACSVAKEQEVWSCQQQLKDRELRKLTERVQKIREEREQLNEEVKQLRDHNYSLMADINTLNQDKSNALLANRDLQIEVERLKHTVQRAENQTRMLRRRT
;
A
#
# COMPACT_ATOMS: atom_id res chain seq x y z
N MET A 1 -51.68 -38.62 14.35
CA MET A 1 -50.31 -38.18 14.66
C MET A 1 -49.39 -39.24 14.11
N GLU A 2 -48.89 -39.04 12.89
CA GLU A 2 -47.78 -39.86 12.37
C GLU A 2 -46.56 -39.54 13.22
N GLY A 3 -46.00 -40.55 13.88
CA GLY A 3 -44.74 -40.38 14.61
C GLY A 3 -43.65 -40.04 13.59
N LEU A 4 -42.85 -39.02 13.89
CA LEU A 4 -41.63 -38.72 13.15
C LEU A 4 -40.81 -40.01 13.05
N SER A 5 -40.32 -40.33 11.85
CA SER A 5 -39.50 -41.52 11.65
C SER A 5 -38.19 -41.39 12.44
N GLU A 6 -37.56 -42.52 12.82
CA GLU A 6 -36.25 -42.48 13.50
C GLU A 6 -35.21 -41.69 12.69
N ASP A 7 -35.31 -41.75 11.35
CA ASP A 7 -34.53 -40.97 10.39
C ASP A 7 -34.68 -39.45 10.62
N ASP A 8 -35.91 -38.95 10.80
CA ASP A 8 -36.17 -37.52 11.03
C ASP A 8 -35.54 -37.05 12.35
N LEU A 9 -35.54 -37.91 13.37
CA LEU A 9 -35.01 -37.61 14.69
C LEU A 9 -33.48 -37.43 14.69
N CYS A 10 -32.76 -38.25 13.90
CA CYS A 10 -31.30 -38.14 13.76
C CYS A 10 -30.89 -36.83 13.09
N TRP A 11 -31.58 -36.44 12.02
CA TRP A 11 -31.26 -35.20 11.30
C TRP A 11 -31.65 -33.93 12.08
N LEU A 12 -32.72 -33.98 12.88
CA LEU A 12 -33.09 -32.90 13.81
C LEU A 12 -31.94 -32.56 14.78
N GLN A 13 -31.24 -33.57 15.31
CA GLN A 13 -30.09 -33.35 16.20
C GLN A 13 -28.91 -32.68 15.49
N LEU A 14 -28.67 -32.99 14.20
CA LEU A 14 -27.64 -32.32 13.41
C LEU A 14 -28.02 -30.88 13.05
N ASP A 15 -29.31 -30.57 12.95
CA ASP A 15 -29.78 -29.24 12.56
C ASP A 15 -29.40 -28.17 13.59
N ASP A 16 -29.39 -28.52 14.88
CA ASP A 16 -28.87 -27.68 15.97
C ASP A 16 -27.41 -27.25 15.75
N PHE A 17 -26.63 -28.05 15.02
CA PHE A 17 -25.24 -27.78 14.67
C PHE A 17 -25.07 -27.30 13.22
N ARG A 18 -26.13 -27.11 12.44
CA ARG A 18 -26.07 -26.79 11.01
C ARG A 18 -25.18 -25.60 10.70
N MET A 19 -25.30 -24.52 11.48
CA MET A 19 -24.46 -23.33 11.29
C MET A 19 -22.98 -23.56 11.60
N LEU A 20 -22.67 -24.44 12.57
CA LEU A 20 -21.31 -24.83 12.88
C LEU A 20 -20.73 -25.69 11.76
N LEU A 21 -21.49 -26.68 11.27
CA LEU A 21 -21.14 -27.54 10.14
C LEU A 21 -20.82 -26.70 8.89
N ILE A 22 -21.75 -25.82 8.49
CA ILE A 22 -21.61 -24.94 7.32
C ILE A 22 -20.36 -24.04 7.39
N LYS A 23 -20.01 -23.54 8.58
CA LYS A 23 -18.84 -22.67 8.75
C LYS A 23 -17.51 -23.43 8.72
N THR A 24 -17.51 -24.68 9.17
CA THR A 24 -16.29 -25.43 9.48
C THR A 24 -15.89 -26.39 8.36
N ILE A 25 -16.88 -27.04 7.74
CA ILE A 25 -16.65 -28.15 6.82
C ILE A 25 -16.21 -27.65 5.45
N ASP A 26 -15.29 -28.41 4.86
CA ASP A 26 -14.97 -28.36 3.44
C ASP A 26 -15.63 -29.52 2.72
N PRO A 27 -16.60 -29.25 1.82
CA PRO A 27 -17.28 -30.32 1.11
C PRO A 27 -16.29 -31.17 0.30
N SER A 28 -15.22 -30.57 -0.25
CA SER A 28 -14.20 -31.30 -1.04
C SER A 28 -13.42 -32.36 -0.25
N LYS A 29 -13.45 -32.32 1.08
CA LYS A 29 -12.81 -33.33 1.92
C LYS A 29 -13.70 -34.55 2.15
N ILE A 30 -14.98 -34.32 2.45
CA ILE A 30 -15.91 -35.38 2.84
C ILE A 30 -16.67 -36.00 1.68
N THR A 31 -16.92 -35.27 0.59
CA THR A 31 -17.70 -35.77 -0.57
C THR A 31 -17.11 -37.06 -1.20
N PRO A 32 -15.78 -37.24 -1.33
CA PRO A 32 -15.22 -38.49 -1.86
C PRO A 32 -15.62 -39.73 -1.05
N TYR A 33 -15.63 -39.63 0.29
CA TYR A 33 -16.07 -40.71 1.16
C TYR A 33 -17.57 -40.98 0.99
N LEU A 34 -18.38 -39.92 1.01
CA LEU A 34 -19.83 -40.00 0.88
C LEU A 34 -20.28 -40.60 -0.45
N ARG A 35 -19.55 -40.32 -1.56
CA ARG A 35 -19.79 -40.98 -2.85
C ARG A 35 -19.49 -42.47 -2.78
N GLN A 36 -18.40 -42.87 -2.11
CA GLN A 36 -18.05 -44.28 -1.97
C GLN A 36 -19.08 -45.05 -1.11
N CYS A 37 -19.68 -44.38 -0.12
CA CYS A 37 -20.81 -44.88 0.67
C CYS A 37 -22.15 -44.91 -0.10
N GLN A 38 -22.18 -44.44 -1.36
CA GLN A 38 -23.38 -44.34 -2.18
C GLN A 38 -24.53 -43.59 -1.47
N VAL A 39 -24.19 -42.51 -0.77
CA VAL A 39 -25.16 -41.54 -0.21
C VAL A 39 -25.20 -40.23 -1.01
N ILE A 40 -24.32 -40.11 -1.99
CA ILE A 40 -24.23 -39.03 -2.98
C ILE A 40 -23.89 -39.67 -4.32
N SER A 41 -24.60 -39.33 -5.39
CA SER A 41 -24.29 -39.80 -6.73
C SER A 41 -23.14 -39.00 -7.37
N ALA A 42 -22.58 -39.51 -8.47
CA ALA A 42 -21.58 -38.75 -9.23
C ALA A 42 -22.16 -37.45 -9.81
N GLU A 43 -23.44 -37.48 -10.18
CA GLU A 43 -24.19 -36.32 -10.70
C GLU A 43 -24.41 -35.27 -9.60
N ASP A 44 -24.77 -35.70 -8.38
CA ASP A 44 -24.90 -34.81 -7.23
C ASP A 44 -23.56 -34.15 -6.87
N GLU A 45 -22.45 -34.90 -6.91
CA GLU A 45 -21.11 -34.36 -6.68
C GLU A 45 -20.74 -33.31 -7.74
N GLU A 46 -20.97 -33.62 -9.02
CA GLU A 46 -20.68 -32.70 -10.12
C GLU A 46 -21.51 -31.41 -9.98
N GLN A 47 -22.81 -31.53 -9.72
CA GLN A 47 -23.68 -30.38 -9.49
C GLN A 47 -23.22 -29.57 -8.27
N LEU A 48 -22.87 -30.23 -7.16
CA LEU A 48 -22.41 -29.56 -5.95
C LEU A 48 -21.17 -28.68 -6.17
N PHE A 49 -20.23 -29.12 -7.01
CA PHE A 49 -18.99 -28.39 -7.25
C PHE A 49 -19.05 -27.39 -8.41
N ASN A 50 -19.85 -27.66 -9.45
CA ASN A 50 -19.90 -26.88 -10.69
C ASN A 50 -21.13 -25.98 -10.83
N ASP A 51 -22.11 -26.05 -9.93
CA ASP A 51 -23.28 -25.17 -9.96
C ASP A 51 -22.88 -23.69 -9.71
N PRO A 52 -23.15 -22.77 -10.67
CA PRO A 52 -22.83 -21.36 -10.54
C PRO A 52 -23.62 -20.64 -9.43
N THR A 53 -24.68 -21.23 -8.89
CA THR A 53 -25.45 -20.68 -7.75
C THR A 53 -24.80 -20.98 -6.40
N LEU A 54 -23.90 -21.98 -6.37
CA LEU A 54 -23.21 -22.48 -5.18
C LEU A 54 -21.74 -22.02 -5.09
N ILE A 55 -21.42 -20.80 -5.54
CA ILE A 55 -20.04 -20.25 -5.51
C ILE A 55 -19.45 -20.27 -4.09
N LEU A 56 -20.28 -19.94 -3.09
CA LEU A 56 -19.84 -19.85 -1.71
C LEU A 56 -19.72 -21.23 -1.07
N LYS A 57 -18.55 -21.52 -0.48
CA LYS A 57 -18.28 -22.76 0.29
C LYS A 57 -19.40 -23.11 1.27
N ARG A 58 -19.92 -22.11 1.99
CA ARG A 58 -21.01 -22.29 2.96
C ARG A 58 -22.31 -22.79 2.31
N ARG A 59 -22.64 -22.31 1.11
CA ARG A 59 -23.82 -22.76 0.36
C ARG A 59 -23.65 -24.21 -0.12
N LYS A 60 -22.45 -24.58 -0.56
CA LYS A 60 -22.12 -25.98 -0.90
C LYS A 60 -22.35 -26.92 0.28
N VAL A 61 -21.86 -26.58 1.49
CA VAL A 61 -22.10 -27.42 2.67
C VAL A 61 -23.59 -27.52 3.01
N GLY A 62 -24.35 -26.43 2.91
CA GLY A 62 -25.80 -26.47 3.11
C GLY A 62 -26.49 -27.42 2.13
N ALA A 63 -26.22 -27.28 0.83
CA ALA A 63 -26.77 -28.15 -0.20
C ALA A 63 -26.36 -29.62 -0.01
N LEU A 64 -25.11 -29.86 0.40
CA LEU A 64 -24.62 -31.20 0.72
C LEU A 64 -25.42 -31.86 1.85
N LEU A 65 -25.68 -31.11 2.95
CA LEU A 65 -26.51 -31.62 4.05
C LEU A 65 -27.94 -31.92 3.59
N ASP A 66 -28.50 -31.09 2.72
CA ASP A 66 -29.86 -31.28 2.19
C ASP A 66 -29.96 -32.51 1.28
N ILE A 67 -28.90 -32.82 0.52
CA ILE A 67 -28.80 -34.05 -0.28
C ILE A 67 -28.74 -35.27 0.65
N LEU A 68 -27.86 -35.23 1.65
CA LEU A 68 -27.67 -36.36 2.57
C LEU A 68 -28.92 -36.66 3.39
N GLN A 69 -29.68 -35.63 3.78
CA GLN A 69 -30.94 -35.79 4.51
C GLN A 69 -31.96 -36.66 3.75
N ARG A 70 -31.96 -36.60 2.41
CA ARG A 70 -32.84 -37.43 1.56
C ARG A 70 -32.47 -38.92 1.56
N THR A 71 -31.29 -39.26 2.08
CA THR A 71 -30.80 -40.64 2.16
C THR A 71 -30.98 -41.29 3.54
N GLY A 72 -31.72 -40.62 4.44
CA GLY A 72 -32.15 -41.18 5.72
C GLY A 72 -31.00 -41.47 6.69
N VAL A 73 -31.17 -42.53 7.50
CA VAL A 73 -30.17 -42.98 8.50
C VAL A 73 -28.84 -43.36 7.84
N LYS A 74 -28.85 -43.86 6.61
CA LYS A 74 -27.62 -44.20 5.86
C LYS A 74 -26.78 -42.95 5.62
N GLY A 75 -27.39 -41.87 5.13
CA GLY A 75 -26.75 -40.57 4.94
C GLY A 75 -26.21 -39.99 6.24
N TYR A 76 -27.01 -40.06 7.29
CA TYR A 76 -26.65 -39.58 8.62
C TYR A 76 -25.39 -40.28 9.13
N THR A 77 -25.37 -41.61 9.04
CA THR A 77 -24.27 -42.44 9.53
C THR A 77 -23.01 -42.22 8.71
N ALA A 78 -23.12 -42.24 7.37
CA ALA A 78 -22.00 -41.97 6.47
C ALA A 78 -21.43 -40.56 6.68
N PHE A 79 -22.29 -39.57 6.97
CA PHE A 79 -21.86 -38.22 7.31
C PHE A 79 -21.05 -38.18 8.60
N LEU A 80 -21.53 -38.81 9.67
CA LEU A 80 -20.79 -38.90 10.93
C LEU A 80 -19.45 -39.61 10.77
N GLU A 81 -19.39 -40.71 10.03
CA GLU A 81 -18.14 -41.42 9.71
C GLU A 81 -17.15 -40.51 8.96
N SER A 82 -17.65 -39.70 8.00
CA SER A 82 -16.81 -38.72 7.30
C SER A 82 -16.24 -37.65 8.26
N LEU A 83 -17.00 -37.26 9.28
CA LEU A 83 -16.53 -36.33 10.31
C LEU A 83 -15.50 -36.97 11.22
N GLU A 84 -15.64 -38.24 11.58
CA GLU A 84 -14.62 -38.96 12.36
C GLU A 84 -13.27 -39.01 11.62
N LEU A 85 -13.31 -39.13 10.29
CA LEU A 85 -12.12 -39.19 9.45
C LEU A 85 -11.43 -37.82 9.31
N ASP A 86 -12.17 -36.80 8.86
CA ASP A 86 -11.59 -35.51 8.47
C ASP A 86 -11.72 -34.39 9.52
N TYR A 87 -12.64 -34.54 10.46
CA TYR A 87 -12.99 -33.50 11.44
C TYR A 87 -13.25 -34.07 12.86
N PRO A 88 -12.29 -34.79 13.47
CA PRO A 88 -12.50 -35.51 14.73
C PRO A 88 -13.02 -34.63 15.87
N ASN A 89 -12.52 -33.40 15.98
CA ASN A 89 -12.97 -32.43 16.98
C ASN A 89 -14.42 -31.97 16.77
N LEU A 90 -14.85 -31.87 15.50
CA LEU A 90 -16.21 -31.48 15.16
C LEU A 90 -17.18 -32.64 15.43
N TYR A 91 -16.78 -33.87 15.10
CA TYR A 91 -17.51 -35.08 15.45
C TYR A 91 -17.77 -35.15 16.95
N SER A 92 -16.71 -35.09 17.78
CA SER A 92 -16.86 -35.17 19.23
C SER A 92 -17.72 -34.07 19.82
N ARG A 93 -17.70 -32.87 19.22
CA ARG A 93 -18.53 -31.75 19.66
C ARG A 93 -20.02 -31.98 19.37
N ILE A 94 -20.35 -32.68 18.29
CA ILE A 94 -21.73 -32.92 17.87
C ILE A 94 -22.30 -34.15 18.58
N THR A 95 -21.53 -35.24 18.64
CA THR A 95 -22.02 -36.53 19.15
C THR A 95 -21.72 -36.76 20.62
N GLY A 96 -20.78 -36.00 21.20
CA GLY A 96 -20.27 -36.24 22.55
C GLY A 96 -19.41 -37.49 22.69
N LYS A 97 -19.05 -38.14 21.58
CA LYS A 97 -18.29 -39.41 21.55
C LYS A 97 -16.87 -39.21 21.06
N GLU A 98 -15.98 -40.13 21.43
CA GLU A 98 -14.63 -40.18 20.83
C GLU A 98 -14.70 -40.75 19.40
N PRO A 99 -13.91 -40.19 18.46
CA PRO A 99 -13.91 -40.63 17.07
C PRO A 99 -13.17 -41.97 16.95
N ASN A 100 -13.87 -43.01 16.54
CA ASN A 100 -13.31 -44.36 16.42
C ASN A 100 -12.92 -44.74 14.98
N LYS A 101 -13.19 -43.84 14.02
CA LYS A 101 -12.94 -44.01 12.58
C LYS A 101 -13.61 -45.26 12.05
N THR A 102 -14.91 -45.37 12.32
CA THR A 102 -15.72 -46.46 11.79
C THR A 102 -16.02 -46.25 10.31
N PHE A 103 -16.02 -47.34 9.55
CA PHE A 103 -16.30 -47.38 8.11
C PHE A 103 -17.46 -48.34 7.80
N SER A 104 -18.45 -48.39 8.69
CA SER A 104 -19.54 -49.37 8.64
C SER A 104 -20.36 -49.25 7.35
N ILE A 105 -20.69 -48.03 6.92
CA ILE A 105 -21.45 -47.82 5.68
C ILE A 105 -20.60 -48.19 4.47
N LEU A 106 -19.33 -47.80 4.46
CA LEU A 106 -18.42 -48.11 3.36
C LEU A 106 -18.18 -49.63 3.22
N ILE A 107 -18.01 -50.34 4.35
CA ILE A 107 -17.85 -51.79 4.34
C ILE A 107 -19.14 -52.46 3.88
N ASP A 108 -20.31 -51.99 4.32
CA ASP A 108 -21.61 -52.50 3.87
C ASP A 108 -21.82 -52.30 2.36
N THR A 109 -21.45 -51.13 1.82
CA THR A 109 -21.65 -50.83 0.39
C THR A 109 -20.60 -51.41 -0.55
N ALA A 110 -19.33 -51.44 -0.14
CA ALA A 110 -18.20 -51.75 -1.01
C ALA A 110 -17.32 -52.91 -0.52
N GLY A 111 -17.60 -53.46 0.66
CA GLY A 111 -16.80 -54.51 1.29
C GLY A 111 -15.43 -54.01 1.80
N GLU A 112 -14.71 -54.90 2.48
CA GLU A 112 -13.36 -54.62 3.00
C GLU A 112 -12.34 -54.32 1.87
N SER A 113 -12.53 -54.94 0.71
CA SER A 113 -11.72 -54.66 -0.48
C SER A 113 -11.96 -53.25 -1.01
N GLY A 114 -13.21 -52.78 -1.00
CA GLY A 114 -13.58 -51.41 -1.34
C GLY A 114 -13.00 -50.38 -0.37
N LEU A 115 -13.05 -50.66 0.93
CA LEU A 115 -12.39 -49.83 1.95
C LEU A 115 -10.88 -49.72 1.71
N THR A 116 -10.21 -50.85 1.43
CA THR A 116 -8.77 -50.88 1.17
C THR A 116 -8.42 -50.03 -0.06
N GLN A 117 -9.19 -50.16 -1.14
CA GLN A 117 -9.00 -49.36 -2.36
C GLN A 117 -9.19 -47.86 -2.10
N PHE A 118 -10.24 -47.50 -1.35
CA PHE A 118 -10.49 -46.12 -0.96
C PHE A 118 -9.31 -45.53 -0.18
N LEU A 119 -8.85 -46.22 0.87
CA LEU A 119 -7.72 -45.76 1.68
C LEU A 119 -6.42 -45.65 0.88
N MET A 120 -6.15 -46.57 -0.05
CA MET A 120 -5.00 -46.48 -0.94
C MET A 120 -5.07 -45.27 -1.89
N SER A 121 -6.27 -44.97 -2.42
CA SER A 121 -6.48 -43.80 -3.26
C SER A 121 -6.26 -42.50 -2.48
N GLU A 122 -6.75 -42.44 -1.24
CA GLU A 122 -6.59 -41.30 -0.34
C GLU A 122 -5.14 -41.09 0.08
N LEU A 123 -4.41 -42.16 0.41
CA LEU A 123 -2.98 -42.09 0.68
C LEU A 123 -2.21 -41.52 -0.51
N THR A 124 -2.53 -41.99 -1.72
CA THR A 124 -1.88 -41.49 -2.94
C THR A 124 -2.22 -40.02 -3.20
N ARG A 125 -3.48 -39.61 -2.97
CA ARG A 125 -3.93 -38.22 -3.08
C ARG A 125 -3.18 -37.31 -2.11
N LEU A 126 -3.08 -37.71 -0.83
CA LEU A 126 -2.37 -36.95 0.20
C LEU A 126 -0.87 -36.87 -0.06
N GLN A 127 -0.26 -37.95 -0.56
CA GLN A 127 1.15 -37.94 -0.96
C GLN A 127 1.43 -36.93 -2.08
N ARG A 128 0.57 -36.86 -3.11
CA ARG A 128 0.69 -35.85 -4.18
C ARG A 128 0.50 -34.44 -3.64
N ALA A 129 -0.54 -34.21 -2.83
CA ALA A 129 -0.78 -32.90 -2.21
C ALA A 129 0.41 -32.42 -1.36
N LEU A 130 1.04 -33.33 -0.61
CA LEU A 130 2.24 -33.02 0.17
C LEU A 130 3.44 -32.66 -0.72
N GLN A 131 3.63 -33.36 -1.84
CA GLN A 131 4.68 -33.05 -2.81
C GLN A 131 4.47 -31.69 -3.47
N ASP A 132 3.23 -31.37 -3.85
CA ASP A 132 2.87 -30.09 -4.45
C ASP A 132 3.06 -28.94 -3.46
N GLU A 133 2.63 -29.10 -2.20
CA GLU A 133 2.89 -28.10 -1.16
C GLU A 133 4.39 -27.89 -0.90
N ARG A 134 5.19 -28.95 -0.92
CA ARG A 134 6.66 -28.83 -0.83
C ARG A 134 7.23 -28.02 -2.00
N ARG A 135 6.76 -28.26 -3.22
CA ARG A 135 7.19 -27.50 -4.42
C ARG A 135 6.79 -26.03 -4.33
N ARG A 136 5.52 -25.74 -3.97
CA ARG A 136 5.04 -24.36 -3.77
C ARG A 136 5.83 -23.63 -2.71
N ARG A 137 6.12 -24.29 -1.58
CA ARG A 137 6.94 -23.71 -0.51
C ARG A 137 8.36 -23.41 -0.98
N GLN A 138 8.99 -24.28 -1.77
CA GLN A 138 10.31 -24.04 -2.33
C GLN A 138 10.31 -22.82 -3.27
N GLN A 139 9.32 -22.72 -4.16
CA GLN A 139 9.16 -21.56 -5.05
C GLN A 139 8.91 -20.26 -4.29
N ALA A 140 8.05 -20.29 -3.26
CA ALA A 140 7.81 -19.12 -2.42
C ALA A 140 9.09 -18.66 -1.71
N CYS A 141 9.91 -19.61 -1.25
CA CYS A 141 11.20 -19.30 -0.60
C CYS A 141 12.21 -18.68 -1.58
N SER A 142 12.29 -19.17 -2.83
CA SER A 142 13.17 -18.58 -3.84
C SER A 142 12.75 -17.16 -4.19
N VAL A 143 11.46 -16.92 -4.41
CA VAL A 143 10.91 -15.58 -4.69
C VAL A 143 11.15 -14.62 -3.52
N ALA A 144 10.94 -15.07 -2.28
CA ALA A 144 11.18 -14.25 -1.10
C ALA A 144 12.66 -13.82 -1.00
N LYS A 145 13.59 -14.75 -1.30
CA LYS A 145 15.03 -14.45 -1.29
C LYS A 145 15.42 -13.45 -2.38
N GLU A 146 14.87 -13.60 -3.59
CA GLU A 146 15.08 -12.64 -4.68
C GLU A 146 14.53 -11.25 -4.33
N GLN A 147 13.34 -11.20 -3.72
CA GLN A 147 12.72 -9.96 -3.27
C GLN A 147 13.55 -9.25 -2.18
N GLU A 148 14.15 -10.00 -1.26
CA GLU A 148 15.03 -9.45 -0.22
C GLU A 148 16.28 -8.79 -0.83
N VAL A 149 16.92 -9.47 -1.79
CA VAL A 149 18.08 -8.93 -2.52
C VAL A 149 17.70 -7.65 -3.27
N TRP A 150 16.58 -7.67 -4.00
CA TRP A 150 16.09 -6.52 -4.74
C TRP A 150 15.79 -5.33 -3.81
N SER A 151 15.14 -5.58 -2.67
CA SER A 151 14.83 -4.57 -1.66
C SER A 151 16.10 -3.92 -1.10
N CYS A 152 17.12 -4.72 -0.76
CA CYS A 152 18.40 -4.21 -0.28
C CYS A 152 19.08 -3.32 -1.33
N GLN A 153 19.11 -3.75 -2.59
CA GLN A 153 19.66 -2.96 -3.68
C GLN A 153 18.91 -1.64 -3.89
N GLN A 154 17.58 -1.67 -3.80
CA GLN A 154 16.75 -0.47 -3.93
C GLN A 154 17.01 0.53 -2.81
N GLN A 155 17.15 0.05 -1.56
CA GLN A 155 17.49 0.91 -0.43
C GLN A 155 18.85 1.61 -0.58
N LEU A 156 19.83 0.94 -1.18
CA LEU A 156 21.13 1.54 -1.48
C LEU A 156 21.00 2.68 -2.50
N LYS A 157 20.27 2.45 -3.60
CA LYS A 157 19.98 3.48 -4.60
C LYS A 157 19.24 4.67 -4.00
N ASP A 158 18.26 4.42 -3.14
CA ASP A 158 17.49 5.49 -2.48
C ASP A 158 18.35 6.31 -1.49
N ARG A 159 19.36 5.68 -0.85
CA ARG A 159 20.33 6.40 -0.02
C ARG A 159 21.24 7.28 -0.87
N GLU A 160 21.72 6.78 -2.00
CA GLU A 160 22.55 7.55 -2.93
C GLU A 160 21.78 8.73 -3.53
N LEU A 161 20.54 8.49 -3.97
CA LEU A 161 19.67 9.52 -4.53
C LEU A 161 19.39 10.63 -3.50
N ARG A 162 19.16 10.28 -2.24
CA ARG A 162 18.98 11.27 -1.16
C ARG A 162 20.21 12.15 -0.98
N LYS A 163 21.40 11.57 -0.91
CA LYS A 163 22.66 12.32 -0.79
C LYS A 163 22.87 13.26 -1.98
N LEU A 164 22.57 12.81 -3.20
CA LEU A 164 22.67 13.65 -4.39
C LEU A 164 21.65 14.80 -4.35
N THR A 165 20.42 14.52 -3.92
CA THR A 165 19.36 15.52 -3.79
C THR A 165 19.73 16.60 -2.78
N GLU A 166 20.24 16.21 -1.60
CA GLU A 166 20.74 17.14 -0.57
C GLU A 166 21.87 18.03 -1.10
N ARG A 167 22.83 17.44 -1.84
CA ARG A 167 23.93 18.20 -2.45
C ARG A 167 23.43 19.20 -3.48
N VAL A 168 22.48 18.82 -4.34
CA VAL A 168 21.88 19.72 -5.32
C VAL A 168 21.12 20.85 -4.63
N GLN A 169 20.40 20.55 -3.55
CA GLN A 169 19.66 21.55 -2.78
C GLN A 169 20.62 22.59 -2.16
N LYS A 170 21.73 22.14 -1.57
CA LYS A 170 22.75 23.04 -1.02
C LYS A 170 23.32 24.00 -2.07
N ILE A 171 23.65 23.48 -3.26
CA ILE A 171 24.16 24.32 -4.37
C ILE A 171 23.10 25.33 -4.81
N ARG A 172 21.81 24.97 -4.82
CA ARG A 172 20.72 25.89 -5.14
C ARG A 172 20.61 27.02 -4.13
N GLU A 173 20.73 26.71 -2.84
CA GLU A 173 20.71 27.70 -1.76
C GLU A 173 21.90 28.66 -1.85
N GLU A 174 23.11 28.15 -2.05
CA GLU A 174 24.32 28.97 -2.27
C GLU A 174 24.16 29.88 -3.50
N ARG A 175 23.61 29.33 -4.60
CA ARG A 175 23.35 30.10 -5.82
C ARG A 175 22.32 31.21 -5.60
N GLU A 176 21.30 30.98 -4.78
CA GLU A 176 20.29 31.99 -4.46
C GLU A 176 20.88 33.10 -3.57
N GLN A 177 21.70 32.73 -2.57
CA GLN A 177 22.41 33.69 -1.72
C GLN A 177 23.31 34.61 -2.56
N LEU A 178 24.14 34.03 -3.43
CA LEU A 178 25.01 34.80 -4.31
C LEU A 178 24.22 35.70 -5.27
N ASN A 179 23.04 35.26 -5.73
CA ASN A 179 22.19 36.06 -6.60
C ASN A 179 21.64 37.30 -5.87
N GLU A 180 21.26 37.16 -4.60
CA GLU A 180 20.81 38.28 -3.78
C GLU A 180 21.97 39.24 -3.44
N GLU A 181 23.16 38.73 -3.15
CA GLU A 181 24.36 39.56 -2.98
C GLU A 181 24.68 40.39 -4.24
N VAL A 182 24.62 39.78 -5.42
CA VAL A 182 24.82 40.47 -6.70
C VAL A 182 23.78 41.58 -6.90
N LYS A 183 22.53 41.34 -6.51
CA LYS A 183 21.47 42.34 -6.59
C LYS A 183 21.74 43.51 -5.63
N GLN A 184 22.12 43.23 -4.38
CA GLN A 184 22.46 44.26 -3.39
C GLN A 184 23.65 45.12 -3.85
N LEU A 185 24.70 44.49 -4.41
CA LEU A 185 25.85 45.20 -4.97
C LEU A 185 25.45 46.07 -6.17
N ARG A 186 24.54 45.60 -7.02
CA ARG A 186 24.01 46.38 -8.14
C ARG A 186 23.24 47.60 -7.64
N ASP A 187 22.36 47.42 -6.65
CA ASP A 187 21.58 48.52 -6.07
C ASP A 187 22.49 49.55 -5.40
N HIS A 188 23.51 49.09 -4.68
CA HIS A 188 24.53 49.97 -4.09
C HIS A 188 25.32 50.75 -5.16
N ASN A 189 25.68 50.09 -6.27
CA ASN A 189 26.36 50.75 -7.38
C ASN A 189 25.49 51.85 -8.02
N TYR A 190 24.19 51.60 -8.19
CA TYR A 190 23.25 52.63 -8.67
C TYR A 190 23.13 53.79 -7.69
N SER A 191 23.11 53.54 -6.38
CA SER A 191 23.11 54.60 -5.36
C SER A 191 24.37 55.47 -5.47
N LEU A 192 25.55 54.85 -5.54
CA LEU A 192 26.81 55.58 -5.70
C LEU A 192 26.85 56.41 -7.00
N MET A 193 26.30 55.87 -8.10
CA MET A 193 26.20 56.61 -9.35
C MET A 193 25.30 57.84 -9.22
N ALA A 194 24.18 57.74 -8.50
CA ALA A 194 23.30 58.86 -8.20
C ALA A 194 23.99 59.93 -7.33
N ASP A 195 24.74 59.50 -6.31
CA ASP A 195 25.52 60.40 -5.45
C ASP A 195 26.61 61.13 -6.24
N ILE A 196 27.35 60.42 -7.09
CA ILE A 196 28.37 61.01 -7.98
C ILE A 196 27.73 62.06 -8.92
N ASN A 197 26.58 61.75 -9.50
CA ASN A 197 25.87 62.69 -10.37
C ASN A 197 25.43 63.96 -9.60
N THR A 198 24.94 63.79 -8.37
CA THR A 198 24.55 64.91 -7.49
C THR A 198 25.76 65.79 -7.15
N LEU A 199 26.86 65.18 -6.71
CA LEU A 199 28.11 65.89 -6.40
C LEU A 199 28.69 66.61 -7.62
N ASN A 200 28.59 66.02 -8.81
CA ASN A 200 29.01 66.67 -10.05
C ASN A 200 28.14 67.89 -10.39
N GLN A 201 26.83 67.81 -10.14
CA GLN A 201 25.92 68.94 -10.31
C GLN A 201 26.24 70.06 -9.32
N ASP A 202 26.44 69.73 -8.04
CA ASP A 202 26.80 70.69 -6.99
C ASP A 202 28.15 71.37 -7.28
N LYS A 203 29.14 70.59 -7.72
CA LYS A 203 30.44 71.11 -8.17
C LYS A 203 30.26 72.10 -9.33
N SER A 204 29.43 71.76 -10.31
CA SER A 204 29.16 72.64 -11.47
C SER A 204 28.48 73.93 -11.04
N ASN A 205 27.50 73.85 -10.13
CA ASN A 205 26.82 75.01 -9.56
C ASN A 205 27.79 75.91 -8.77
N ALA A 206 28.68 75.32 -7.96
CA ALA A 206 29.69 76.06 -7.20
C ALA A 206 30.71 76.75 -8.13
N LEU A 207 31.10 76.10 -9.23
CA LEU A 207 31.97 76.70 -10.25
C LEU A 207 31.32 77.90 -10.95
N LEU A 208 30.02 77.80 -11.28
CA LEU A 208 29.26 78.92 -11.85
C LEU A 208 29.18 80.09 -10.87
N ALA A 209 28.82 79.83 -9.60
CA ALA A 209 28.76 80.87 -8.57
C ALA A 209 30.14 81.52 -8.33
N ASN A 210 31.23 80.74 -8.35
CA ASN A 210 32.59 81.27 -8.26
C ASN A 210 32.90 82.19 -9.45
N ARG A 211 32.49 81.80 -10.66
CA ARG A 211 32.67 82.62 -11.86
C ARG A 211 31.91 83.94 -11.77
N ASP A 212 30.67 83.92 -11.29
CA ASP A 212 29.87 85.13 -11.08
C ASP A 212 30.51 86.07 -10.06
N LEU A 213 31.00 85.52 -8.93
CA LEU A 213 31.74 86.30 -7.94
C LEU A 213 33.03 86.90 -8.50
N GLN A 214 33.79 86.17 -9.33
CA GLN A 214 34.97 86.71 -10.01
C GLN A 214 34.61 87.89 -10.91
N ILE A 215 33.49 87.80 -11.65
CA ILE A 215 33.00 88.90 -12.52
C ILE A 215 32.63 90.12 -11.67
N GLU A 216 31.96 89.93 -10.53
CA GLU A 216 31.59 91.03 -9.64
C GLU A 216 32.82 91.69 -8.98
N VAL A 217 33.83 90.89 -8.59
CA VAL A 217 35.14 91.42 -8.12
C VAL A 217 35.81 92.26 -9.21
N GLU A 218 35.83 91.74 -10.45
CA GLU A 218 35.99 92.45 -11.73
C GLU A 218 35.47 93.89 -11.72
N ARG A 219 34.15 93.94 -11.65
CA ARG A 219 33.38 95.16 -11.74
C ARG A 219 33.64 96.11 -10.58
N LEU A 220 33.75 95.60 -9.35
CA LEU A 220 34.03 96.39 -8.16
C LEU A 220 35.43 97.01 -8.22
N LYS A 221 36.46 96.26 -8.64
CA LYS A 221 37.82 96.79 -8.86
C LYS A 221 37.82 97.96 -9.84
N HIS A 222 37.14 97.82 -10.99
CA HIS A 222 37.00 98.91 -11.96
C HIS A 222 36.26 100.13 -11.38
N THR A 223 35.23 99.89 -10.56
CA THR A 223 34.46 100.96 -9.91
C THR A 223 35.30 101.72 -8.90
N VAL A 224 36.06 101.01 -8.06
CA VAL A 224 37.01 101.59 -7.10
C VAL A 224 38.08 102.38 -7.83
N GLN A 225 38.71 101.82 -8.87
CA GLN A 225 39.74 102.50 -9.66
C GLN A 225 39.21 103.80 -10.29
N ARG A 226 37.95 103.81 -10.76
CA ARG A 226 37.29 105.02 -11.27
C ARG A 226 37.08 106.06 -10.17
N ALA A 227 36.58 105.66 -9.01
CA ALA A 227 36.35 106.55 -7.87
C ALA A 227 37.67 107.12 -7.33
N GLU A 228 38.73 106.33 -7.26
CA GLU A 228 40.08 106.77 -6.89
C GLU A 228 40.61 107.82 -7.87
N ASN A 229 40.47 107.59 -9.18
CA ASN A 229 40.88 108.55 -10.20
C ASN A 229 40.10 109.86 -10.12
N GLN A 230 38.79 109.80 -9.90
CA GLN A 230 37.95 110.99 -9.67
C GLN A 230 38.37 111.75 -8.41
N THR A 231 38.62 111.05 -7.31
CA THR A 231 39.10 111.64 -6.05
C THR A 231 40.47 112.29 -6.22
N ARG A 232 41.40 111.66 -6.95
CA ARG A 232 42.70 112.23 -7.32
C ARG A 232 42.55 113.50 -8.16
N MET A 233 41.61 113.53 -9.10
CA MET A 233 41.34 114.73 -9.90
C MET A 233 40.75 115.86 -9.06
N LEU A 234 39.85 115.56 -8.12
CA LEU A 234 39.26 116.55 -7.22
C LEU A 234 40.32 117.13 -6.27
N ARG A 235 41.20 116.31 -5.70
CA ARG A 235 42.35 116.78 -4.87
C ARG A 235 43.36 117.65 -5.62
N ARG A 236 43.40 117.60 -6.95
CA ARG A 236 44.24 118.47 -7.79
C ARG A 236 43.57 119.80 -8.13
N ARG A 237 42.26 119.93 -7.89
CA ARG A 237 41.44 121.12 -8.21
C ARG A 237 41.08 121.96 -6.98
N THR A 238 41.26 121.42 -5.77
CA THR A 238 41.26 122.13 -4.48
C THR A 238 42.69 122.41 -4.05
#